data_AF-A0A2A8LIT5-F1
#
_entry.id   AF-A0A2A8LIT5-F1
#
_cell.length_a   1.000
_cell.length_b   1.000
_cell.length_c   1.000
_cell.angle_alpha   90.00
_cell.angle_beta   90.00
_cell.angle_gamma   90.00
#
_symmetry.space_group_name_H-M   'P 1'
#
loop_
_entity.id
_entity.type
_entity.pdbx_description
1 polymer ?
#
loop_
_entity_poly.entity_id
_entity_poly.type
_entity_poly.pdbx_seq_one_letter_code
_entity_poly.pdbx_strand_id
1 'polypeptide(L)'
;MDKETVINLISKNVRLIRLEKGYSQEKMATVLGISKKTLVQVEKERTSIGWTNAVVVCALFKDSQILKHSLGEEPFEVIEILAHDSMDTPKVKTLGGKMFWNEIEKKGKFRVQQNVISQHFRILDDNDYRWYSTFEEDEVMNHFYELVNE
;
A
#
# COMPACT_ATOMS: atom_id res chain seq x y z
N MET A 1 7.76 -6.33 -4.06
CA MET A 1 7.07 -5.45 -5.04
C MET A 1 7.96 -4.24 -5.28
N ASP A 2 7.89 -3.56 -6.44
CA ASP A 2 8.69 -2.34 -6.71
C ASP A 2 7.85 -1.15 -7.21
N LYS A 3 8.48 0.03 -7.36
CA LYS A 3 7.81 1.28 -7.81
C LYS A 3 7.18 1.15 -9.19
N GLU A 4 7.84 0.47 -10.12
CA GLU A 4 7.35 0.30 -11.48
C GLU A 4 6.10 -0.59 -11.51
N THR A 5 6.10 -1.67 -10.72
CA THR A 5 4.95 -2.56 -10.53
C THR A 5 3.75 -1.78 -10.00
N VAL A 6 3.93 -0.93 -8.98
CA VAL A 6 2.86 -0.08 -8.45
C VAL A 6 2.31 0.89 -9.48
N ILE A 7 3.20 1.57 -10.21
CA ILE A 7 2.81 2.49 -11.30
C ILE A 7 1.95 1.74 -12.34
N ASN A 8 2.36 0.55 -12.74
CA ASN A 8 1.65 -0.25 -13.72
C ASN A 8 0.29 -0.73 -13.20
N LEU A 9 0.22 -1.21 -11.96
CA LEU A 9 -1.03 -1.63 -11.32
C LEU A 9 -2.03 -0.47 -11.22
N ILE A 10 -1.58 0.70 -10.79
CA ILE A 10 -2.45 1.88 -10.67
C ILE A 10 -2.87 2.38 -12.06
N SER A 11 -1.96 2.43 -13.03
CA SER A 11 -2.27 2.86 -14.40
C SER A 11 -3.39 2.04 -15.01
N LYS A 12 -3.35 0.71 -14.85
CA LYS A 12 -4.39 -0.21 -15.34
C LYS A 12 -5.73 -0.03 -14.62
N ASN A 13 -5.69 0.28 -13.33
CA ASN A 13 -6.89 0.35 -12.49
C ASN A 13 -7.47 1.75 -12.31
N VAL A 14 -6.79 2.83 -12.71
CA VAL A 14 -7.21 4.22 -12.45
C VAL A 14 -8.60 4.53 -12.99
N ARG A 15 -8.97 3.94 -14.15
CA ARG A 15 -10.30 4.08 -14.73
C ARG A 15 -11.36 3.43 -13.84
N LEU A 16 -11.09 2.24 -13.33
CA LEU A 16 -12.02 1.51 -12.48
C LEU A 16 -12.18 2.22 -11.13
N ILE A 17 -11.07 2.69 -10.53
CA ILE A 17 -11.07 3.48 -9.28
C ILE A 17 -11.92 4.75 -9.46
N ARG A 18 -11.76 5.43 -10.60
CA ARG A 18 -12.58 6.60 -10.94
C ARG A 18 -14.07 6.26 -11.00
N LEU A 19 -14.42 5.15 -11.65
CA LEU A 19 -15.82 4.72 -11.80
C LEU A 19 -16.44 4.29 -10.47
N GLU A 20 -15.68 3.60 -9.60
CA GLU A 20 -16.10 3.22 -8.25
C GLU A 20 -16.50 4.45 -7.42
N LYS A 21 -15.76 5.56 -7.57
CA LYS A 21 -16.07 6.82 -6.90
C LYS A 21 -17.13 7.67 -7.60
N GLY A 22 -17.66 7.22 -8.74
CA GLY A 22 -18.63 7.98 -9.53
C GLY A 22 -18.07 9.25 -10.17
N TYR A 23 -16.75 9.34 -10.36
CA TYR A 23 -16.10 10.55 -10.86
C TYR A 23 -16.12 10.64 -12.40
N SER A 24 -16.38 11.83 -12.92
CA SER A 24 -16.10 12.14 -14.33
C SER A 24 -14.60 12.23 -14.58
N GLN A 25 -14.16 12.12 -15.84
CA GLN A 25 -12.75 12.31 -16.20
C GLN A 25 -12.26 13.71 -15.82
N GLU A 26 -13.11 14.74 -15.96
CA GLU A 26 -12.78 16.11 -15.55
C GLU A 26 -12.51 16.21 -14.04
N LYS A 27 -13.40 15.61 -13.24
CA LYS A 27 -13.29 15.62 -11.79
C LYS A 27 -12.04 14.85 -11.33
N MET A 28 -11.82 13.67 -11.88
CA MET A 28 -10.65 12.84 -11.53
C MET A 28 -9.35 13.52 -11.92
N ALA A 29 -9.27 14.12 -13.11
CA ALA A 29 -8.08 14.85 -13.55
C ALA A 29 -7.76 16.01 -12.60
N THR A 30 -8.80 16.75 -12.15
CA THR A 30 -8.65 17.81 -11.15
C THR A 30 -8.15 17.27 -9.81
N VAL A 31 -8.72 16.16 -9.32
CA VAL A 31 -8.31 15.52 -8.06
C VAL A 31 -6.86 15.04 -8.11
N LEU A 32 -6.43 14.50 -9.25
CA LEU A 32 -5.06 14.03 -9.46
C LEU A 32 -4.08 15.15 -9.85
N GLY A 33 -4.52 16.39 -10.04
CA GLY A 33 -3.65 17.49 -10.47
C GLY A 33 -3.04 17.30 -11.86
N ILE A 34 -3.71 16.58 -12.76
CA ILE A 34 -3.27 16.35 -14.15
C ILE A 34 -4.27 16.89 -15.15
N SER A 35 -3.84 17.07 -16.40
CA SER A 35 -4.79 17.41 -17.47
C SER A 35 -5.74 16.24 -17.76
N LYS A 36 -6.98 16.54 -18.14
CA LYS A 36 -7.91 15.50 -18.63
C LYS A 36 -7.34 14.73 -19.81
N LYS A 37 -6.59 15.39 -20.71
CA LYS A 37 -5.92 14.72 -21.83
C LYS A 37 -4.96 13.65 -21.32
N THR A 38 -4.17 13.96 -20.30
CA THR A 38 -3.25 13.02 -19.63
C THR A 38 -4.02 11.84 -19.05
N LEU A 39 -5.06 12.11 -18.24
CA LEU A 39 -5.88 11.03 -17.67
C LEU A 39 -6.46 10.12 -18.76
N VAL A 40 -7.00 10.70 -19.84
CA VAL A 40 -7.55 9.92 -20.97
C VAL A 40 -6.50 9.06 -21.66
N GLN A 41 -5.24 9.51 -21.80
CA GLN A 41 -4.18 8.67 -22.35
C GLN A 41 -3.84 7.50 -21.41
N VAL A 42 -3.81 7.74 -20.10
CA VAL A 42 -3.59 6.70 -19.10
C VAL A 42 -4.72 5.67 -19.11
N GLU A 43 -5.99 6.10 -19.12
CA GLU A 43 -7.15 5.19 -19.18
C GLU A 43 -7.25 4.40 -20.50
N LYS A 44 -6.54 4.85 -21.55
CA LYS A 44 -6.40 4.14 -22.83
C LYS A 44 -5.13 3.31 -22.91
N GLU A 45 -4.38 3.19 -21.82
CA GLU A 45 -3.14 2.42 -21.70
C GLU A 45 -2.04 2.87 -22.68
N ARG A 46 -2.09 4.13 -23.14
CA ARG A 46 -1.07 4.70 -24.05
C ARG A 46 0.12 5.28 -23.30
N THR A 47 -0.09 5.63 -22.03
CA THR A 47 0.92 6.18 -21.12
C THR A 47 0.65 5.66 -19.72
N SER A 48 1.66 5.57 -18.86
CA SER A 48 1.48 5.26 -17.44
C SER A 48 1.21 6.53 -16.62
N ILE A 49 0.67 6.33 -15.42
CA ILE A 49 0.65 7.36 -14.37
C ILE A 49 2.08 7.55 -13.83
N GLY A 50 2.50 8.79 -13.56
CA GLY A 50 3.80 9.03 -12.91
C GLY A 50 3.80 8.62 -11.43
N TRP A 51 4.98 8.34 -10.86
CA TRP A 51 5.14 7.95 -9.45
C TRP A 51 4.36 8.87 -8.49
N THR A 52 4.52 10.19 -8.60
CA THR A 52 3.82 11.15 -7.73
C THR A 52 2.30 10.98 -7.78
N ASN A 53 1.73 10.73 -8.96
CA ASN A 53 0.30 10.54 -9.12
C ASN A 53 -0.17 9.15 -8.68
N ALA A 54 0.70 8.12 -8.76
CA ALA A 54 0.47 6.84 -8.10
C ALA A 54 0.37 7.01 -6.58
N VAL A 55 1.29 7.77 -5.96
CA VAL A 55 1.22 8.13 -4.53
C VAL A 55 -0.08 8.85 -4.19
N VAL A 56 -0.47 9.86 -4.99
CA VAL A 56 -1.73 10.59 -4.81
C VAL A 56 -2.94 9.64 -4.89
N VAL A 57 -2.94 8.69 -5.82
CA VAL A 57 -4.02 7.71 -5.91
C VAL A 57 -4.10 6.87 -4.62
N CYS A 58 -2.97 6.38 -4.12
CA CYS A 58 -2.97 5.60 -2.88
C CYS A 58 -3.40 6.41 -1.65
N ALA A 59 -3.01 7.68 -1.58
CA ALA A 59 -3.37 8.56 -0.47
C ALA A 59 -4.87 8.92 -0.46
N LEU A 60 -5.42 9.29 -1.63
CA LEU A 60 -6.78 9.82 -1.75
C LEU A 60 -7.86 8.74 -1.87
N PHE A 61 -7.51 7.55 -2.34
CA PHE A 61 -8.47 6.46 -2.62
C PHE A 61 -8.20 5.20 -1.78
N LYS A 62 -7.66 5.37 -0.56
CA LYS A 62 -7.34 4.27 0.36
C LYS A 62 -8.49 3.31 0.69
N ASP A 63 -9.73 3.75 0.52
CA ASP A 63 -10.96 2.97 0.74
C ASP A 63 -11.49 2.28 -0.54
N SER A 64 -10.86 2.51 -1.70
CA SER A 64 -11.18 1.83 -2.96
C SER A 64 -10.95 0.33 -2.85
N GLN A 65 -11.99 -0.47 -3.12
CA GLN A 65 -11.87 -1.92 -3.14
C GLN A 65 -10.93 -2.37 -4.27
N ILE A 66 -10.97 -1.72 -5.43
CA ILE A 66 -10.09 -2.04 -6.55
C ILE A 66 -8.63 -1.84 -6.17
N LEU A 67 -8.33 -0.73 -5.48
CA LEU A 67 -6.99 -0.45 -5.01
C LEU A 67 -6.53 -1.45 -3.95
N LYS A 68 -7.41 -1.79 -2.99
CA LYS A 68 -7.13 -2.80 -1.96
C LYS A 68 -6.86 -4.19 -2.54
N HIS A 69 -7.62 -4.60 -3.55
CA HIS A 69 -7.38 -5.86 -4.25
C HIS A 69 -6.06 -5.86 -5.06
N SER A 70 -5.54 -4.68 -5.41
CA SER A 70 -4.31 -4.56 -6.17
C SER A 70 -3.05 -4.50 -5.30
N LEU A 71 -3.12 -3.86 -4.13
CA LEU A 71 -1.96 -3.56 -3.29
C LEU A 71 -2.03 -4.14 -1.86
N GLY A 72 -3.18 -4.67 -1.45
CA GLY A 72 -3.42 -5.15 -0.09
C GLY A 72 -4.33 -4.22 0.73
N GLU A 73 -4.59 -4.61 1.98
CA GLU A 73 -5.55 -3.94 2.87
C GLU A 73 -5.30 -2.43 3.03
N GLU A 74 -4.03 -2.04 3.16
CA GLU A 74 -3.56 -0.65 3.31
C GLU A 74 -2.63 -0.28 2.14
N PRO A 75 -3.18 0.17 0.99
CA PRO A 75 -2.37 0.48 -0.20
C PRO A 75 -1.29 1.54 0.01
N PHE A 76 -1.50 2.46 0.97
CA PHE A 76 -0.55 3.51 1.26
C PHE A 76 0.70 2.98 2.00
N GLU A 77 0.56 1.93 2.81
CA GLU A 77 1.72 1.27 3.45
C GLU A 77 2.74 0.80 2.42
N VAL A 78 2.27 0.21 1.32
CA VAL A 78 3.14 -0.23 0.22
C VAL A 78 3.92 0.95 -0.37
N ILE A 79 3.27 2.11 -0.53
CA ILE A 79 3.93 3.31 -1.03
C ILE A 79 5.00 3.80 -0.07
N GLU A 80 4.69 3.81 1.23
CA GLU A 80 5.60 4.27 2.27
C GLU A 80 6.86 3.40 2.33
N ILE A 81 6.71 2.07 2.34
CA ILE A 81 7.85 1.13 2.33
C ILE A 81 8.72 1.35 1.08
N LEU A 82 8.10 1.45 -0.11
CA LEU A 82 8.83 1.68 -1.35
C LEU A 82 9.51 3.06 -1.43
N ALA A 83 8.99 4.06 -0.71
CA ALA A 83 9.56 5.40 -0.71
C ALA A 83 10.76 5.52 0.24
N HIS A 84 10.76 4.76 1.34
CA HIS A 84 11.73 4.87 2.43
C HIS A 84 12.67 3.66 2.56
N ASP A 85 12.52 2.65 1.71
CA ASP A 85 13.22 1.34 1.70
C ASP A 85 12.93 0.46 2.94
N SER A 86 12.78 1.06 4.11
CA SER A 86 12.16 0.48 5.30
C SER A 86 11.53 1.58 6.16
N MET A 87 10.63 1.22 7.09
CA MET A 87 9.94 2.21 7.93
C MET A 87 10.04 1.89 9.43
N ASP A 88 10.89 2.64 10.12
CA ASP A 88 10.79 2.93 11.56
C ASP A 88 9.91 4.16 11.76
N THR A 89 8.58 4.03 11.72
CA THR A 89 7.68 5.20 11.91
C THR A 89 6.44 4.87 12.74
N PRO A 90 5.87 5.88 13.43
CA PRO A 90 5.24 5.71 14.73
C PRO A 90 3.87 5.05 14.64
N LYS A 91 3.71 3.93 15.37
CA LYS A 91 2.47 3.36 15.91
C LYS A 91 1.20 3.77 15.17
N VAL A 92 1.04 3.30 13.93
CA VAL A 92 -0.23 3.43 13.21
C VAL A 92 -1.12 2.28 13.63
N LYS A 93 -2.31 2.57 14.17
CA LYS A 93 -3.30 1.55 14.52
C LYS A 93 -3.83 0.91 13.24
N THR A 94 -3.68 -0.39 13.12
CA THR A 94 -4.21 -1.19 12.01
C THR A 94 -5.56 -1.80 12.38
N LEU A 95 -6.24 -2.40 11.40
CA LEU A 95 -7.46 -3.18 11.64
C LEU A 95 -7.16 -4.63 12.10
N GLY A 96 -5.91 -4.92 12.49
CA GLY A 96 -5.45 -6.25 12.94
C GLY A 96 -5.24 -7.27 11.82
N GLY A 97 -5.92 -7.08 10.67
CA GLY A 97 -5.71 -7.78 9.39
C GLY A 97 -5.96 -9.30 9.44
N LYS A 98 -7.15 -9.75 9.03
CA LYS A 98 -7.49 -11.20 9.01
C LYS A 98 -7.58 -11.84 7.62
N MET A 99 -7.82 -11.06 6.56
CA MET A 99 -8.04 -11.60 5.20
C MET A 99 -6.81 -11.48 4.29
N PHE A 100 -6.01 -10.43 4.45
CA PHE A 100 -4.86 -10.13 3.58
C PHE A 100 -3.51 -10.47 4.22
N TRP A 101 -3.51 -11.11 5.38
CA TRP A 101 -2.32 -11.27 6.20
C TRP A 101 -2.20 -12.71 6.72
N ASN A 102 -1.04 -13.30 6.53
CA ASN A 102 -0.66 -14.57 7.14
C ASN A 102 0.22 -14.26 8.36
N GLU A 103 -0.12 -14.80 9.52
CA GLU A 103 0.77 -14.74 10.70
C GLU A 103 1.93 -15.73 10.50
N ILE A 104 3.16 -15.22 10.58
CA ILE A 104 4.39 -16.03 10.42
C ILE A 104 4.88 -16.49 11.78
N GLU A 105 4.97 -15.54 12.72
CA GLU A 105 5.44 -15.81 14.07
C GLU A 105 4.74 -14.91 15.07
N LYS A 106 4.52 -15.43 16.28
CA LYS A 106 3.97 -14.69 17.40
C LYS A 106 4.70 -15.05 18.67
N LYS A 107 5.19 -14.04 19.40
CA LYS A 107 5.90 -14.22 20.66
C LYS A 107 5.66 -13.01 21.56
N GLY A 108 5.25 -13.28 22.80
CA GLY A 108 4.86 -12.21 23.73
C GLY A 108 3.72 -11.36 23.17
N LYS A 109 3.91 -10.04 23.18
CA LYS A 109 2.93 -9.06 22.70
C LYS A 109 3.05 -8.73 21.22
N PHE A 110 3.99 -9.34 20.52
CA PHE A 110 4.32 -9.01 19.14
C PHE A 110 4.01 -10.18 18.21
N ARG A 111 3.67 -9.86 16.96
CA ARG A 111 3.52 -10.82 15.88
C ARG A 111 4.05 -10.28 14.56
N VAL A 112 4.62 -11.16 13.76
CA VAL A 112 5.02 -10.91 12.38
C VAL A 112 3.91 -11.40 11.46
N GLN A 113 3.51 -10.56 10.51
CA GLN A 113 2.55 -10.91 9.47
C GLN A 113 3.12 -10.63 8.09
N GLN A 114 2.79 -11.46 7.10
CA GLN A 114 3.08 -11.23 5.68
C GLN A 114 1.82 -10.91 4.91
N ASN A 115 1.88 -9.86 4.09
CA ASN A 115 0.78 -9.50 3.21
C ASN A 115 0.67 -10.48 2.04
N VAL A 116 -0.49 -11.08 1.84
CA VAL A 116 -0.73 -12.08 0.79
C VAL A 116 -0.66 -11.49 -0.62
N ILE A 117 -0.87 -10.18 -0.78
CA ILE A 117 -0.88 -9.52 -2.09
C ILE A 117 0.48 -8.88 -2.37
N SER A 118 0.88 -7.93 -1.54
CA SER A 118 2.11 -7.17 -1.77
C SER A 118 3.36 -7.91 -1.30
N GLN A 119 3.23 -9.01 -0.54
CA GLN A 119 4.34 -9.86 -0.07
C GLN A 119 5.27 -9.19 0.95
N HIS A 120 4.98 -7.97 1.40
CA HIS A 120 5.74 -7.32 2.46
C HIS A 120 5.39 -7.89 3.83
N PHE A 121 6.30 -7.69 4.78
CA PHE A 121 6.18 -8.09 6.16
C PHE A 121 5.90 -6.88 7.05
N ARG A 122 5.21 -7.12 8.17
CA ARG A 122 5.02 -6.15 9.23
C ARG A 122 5.08 -6.77 10.62
N ILE A 123 5.47 -5.98 11.61
CA ILE A 123 5.38 -6.30 13.03
C ILE A 123 4.21 -5.52 13.64
N LEU A 124 3.32 -6.25 14.32
CA LEU A 124 2.21 -5.67 15.09
C LEU A 124 2.32 -6.01 16.57
N ASP A 125 1.84 -5.12 17.44
CA ASP A 125 1.55 -5.45 18.84
C ASP A 125 0.13 -5.99 19.07
N ASP A 126 -0.16 -6.46 20.29
CA ASP A 126 -1.48 -6.96 20.70
C ASP A 126 -2.62 -5.92 20.61
N ASN A 127 -2.30 -4.63 20.47
CA ASN A 127 -3.28 -3.56 20.27
C ASN A 127 -3.42 -3.17 18.78
N ASP A 128 -2.85 -3.98 17.89
CA ASP A 128 -2.83 -3.81 16.44
C ASP A 128 -2.05 -2.59 15.95
N TYR A 129 -1.14 -2.03 16.74
CA TYR A 129 -0.24 -0.98 16.26
C TYR A 129 0.90 -1.59 15.47
N ARG A 130 1.21 -0.97 14.33
CA ARG A 130 2.36 -1.31 13.49
C ARG A 130 3.63 -0.69 14.03
N TRP A 131 4.66 -1.53 14.19
CA TRP A 131 5.97 -1.13 14.71
C TRP A 131 7.02 -1.06 13.61
N TYR A 132 6.98 -1.97 12.65
CA TYR A 132 7.94 -2.04 11.55
C TYR A 132 7.30 -2.69 10.33
N SER A 133 7.72 -2.29 9.13
CA SER A 133 7.37 -2.94 7.87
C SER A 133 8.51 -2.88 6.87
N THR A 134 8.69 -3.96 6.10
CA THR A 134 9.75 -4.11 5.09
C THR A 134 9.36 -5.17 4.05
N PHE A 135 10.03 -5.19 2.89
CA PHE A 135 9.93 -6.32 1.95
C PHE A 135 10.92 -7.45 2.26
N GLU A 136 11.88 -7.22 3.16
CA GLU A 136 12.95 -8.16 3.46
C GLU A 136 12.63 -9.00 4.71
N GLU A 137 12.54 -10.32 4.55
CA GLU A 137 12.19 -11.25 5.62
C GLU A 137 13.23 -11.25 6.75
N ASP A 138 14.52 -11.24 6.40
CA ASP A 138 15.61 -11.25 7.38
C ASP A 138 15.57 -9.99 8.27
N GLU A 139 15.27 -8.81 7.70
CA GLU A 139 15.16 -7.56 8.45
C GLU A 139 13.99 -7.58 9.45
N VAL A 140 12.81 -8.03 9.02
CA VAL A 140 11.64 -8.07 9.92
C VAL A 140 11.86 -9.04 11.07
N MET A 141 12.50 -10.19 10.81
CA MET A 141 12.76 -11.20 11.83
C MET A 141 13.81 -10.73 12.84
N ASN A 142 14.86 -10.05 12.37
CA ASN A 142 15.85 -9.44 13.25
C ASN A 142 15.21 -8.42 14.21
N HIS A 143 14.44 -7.46 13.68
CA HIS A 143 13.75 -6.49 14.53
C HIS A 143 12.69 -7.12 15.44
N PHE A 144 12.01 -8.17 14.99
CA PHE A 144 11.06 -8.90 15.83
C PHE A 144 11.74 -9.53 17.05
N TYR A 145 12.89 -10.17 16.88
CA TYR A 145 13.61 -10.76 18.00
C TYR A 145 14.25 -9.71 18.91
N GLU A 146 14.64 -8.54 18.40
CA GLU A 146 15.05 -7.40 19.24
C GLU A 146 13.90 -6.97 20.15
N LEU A 147 12.71 -6.70 19.59
CA LEU A 147 11.52 -6.25 20.34
C LEU A 147 11.02 -7.25 21.39
N VAL A 148 11.17 -8.55 21.13
CA VAL A 148 10.68 -9.60 22.04
C VAL A 148 11.66 -9.90 23.18
N ASN A 149 12.94 -9.56 23.00
CA ASN A 149 13.99 -9.78 24.00
C ASN A 149 14.22 -8.56 24.91
N GLU A 150 13.57 -7.42 24.64
CA GLU A 150 13.42 -6.28 25.57
C GLU A 150 12.40 -6.55 26.69
#